data_AF-E9EGY9-F1
#
_entry.id   AF-E9EGY9-F1
#
_cell.length_a   1.000
_cell.length_b   1.000
_cell.length_c   1.000
_cell.angle_alpha   90.00
_cell.angle_beta   90.00
_cell.angle_gamma   90.00
#
_symmetry.space_group_name_H-M   'P 1'
#
loop_
_entity.id
_entity.type
_entity.pdbx_description
1 polymer ?
#
loop_
_entity_poly.entity_id
_entity_poly.type
_entity_poly.pdbx_seq_one_letter_code
_entity_poly.pdbx_strand_id
1 'polypeptide(L)'
;MPFEDLLPFLEEEIEDADEVLWKVTPLFAEWLSSPTNPLFTSGILTSSSTVLELGCGISPLNAFAMAQRISHYVLSDQDYVQKLVAQNLSANSMPVRKPKSKAKPLQTGDVLFRPLDWEQDEVTPSLAAPAASFDLVLATDCVFNYALVEPFVQTCVDVCALRRREVDDGGDGAACLCVIAQQLRNDEVFRLWLSAFMDKFNVWRVKGELLGALERDGFVVHVGVLRDTT
;
A
#
# COMPACT_ATOMS: atom_id res chain seq x y z
N MET A 1 2.45 -10.93 -14.50
CA MET A 1 2.84 -12.20 -13.86
C MET A 1 1.62 -12.70 -13.11
N PRO A 2 1.24 -13.98 -13.18
CA PRO A 2 0.11 -14.50 -12.40
C PRO A 2 0.41 -14.47 -10.89
N PHE A 3 -0.64 -14.54 -10.08
CA PHE A 3 -0.51 -14.55 -8.61
C PHE A 3 0.26 -15.78 -8.10
N GLU A 4 0.23 -16.91 -8.82
CA GLU A 4 0.89 -18.16 -8.42
C GLU A 4 2.42 -17.99 -8.20
N ASP A 5 3.07 -17.09 -8.93
CA ASP A 5 4.51 -16.82 -8.79
C ASP A 5 4.87 -16.10 -7.46
N LEU A 6 3.88 -15.65 -6.68
CA LEU A 6 4.06 -15.06 -5.34
C LEU A 6 4.00 -16.10 -4.22
N LEU A 7 3.38 -17.27 -4.45
CA LEU A 7 3.20 -18.31 -3.43
C LEU A 7 4.49 -18.75 -2.71
N PRO A 8 5.68 -18.81 -3.34
CA PRO A 8 6.93 -19.12 -2.63
C PRO A 8 7.27 -18.15 -1.48
N PHE A 9 6.79 -16.91 -1.55
CA PHE A 9 7.13 -15.81 -0.62
C PHE A 9 6.10 -15.62 0.52
N LEU A 10 4.98 -16.35 0.47
CA LEU A 10 3.85 -16.22 1.39
C LEU A 10 3.77 -17.42 2.35
N GLU A 11 3.20 -17.24 3.54
CA GLU A 11 2.95 -18.32 4.50
C GLU A 11 1.59 -19.02 4.21
N GLU A 12 1.27 -20.05 4.99
CA GLU A 12 -0.07 -20.67 5.01
C GLU A 12 -1.12 -19.69 5.56
N GLU A 13 -2.41 -19.99 5.40
CA GLU A 13 -3.51 -19.11 5.83
C GLU A 13 -3.52 -18.95 7.37
N ILE A 14 -3.79 -17.73 7.86
CA ILE A 14 -3.60 -17.37 9.27
C ILE A 14 -4.80 -17.77 10.12
N GLU A 15 -4.56 -18.46 11.25
CA GLU A 15 -5.63 -18.83 12.19
C GLU A 15 -5.74 -17.94 13.47
N ASP A 16 -4.66 -17.26 13.93
CA ASP A 16 -4.71 -16.35 15.12
C ASP A 16 -3.50 -15.38 15.25
N ALA A 17 -3.56 -14.31 16.09
CA ALA A 17 -2.48 -13.29 16.24
C ALA A 17 -2.51 -12.37 17.50
N ASP A 18 -1.35 -11.95 18.09
CA ASP A 18 -1.21 -11.00 19.22
C ASP A 18 0.15 -10.16 19.29
N GLU A 19 0.19 -9.02 20.02
CA GLU A 19 1.33 -8.28 20.73
C GLU A 19 2.15 -7.05 20.15
N VAL A 20 2.53 -6.08 21.03
CA VAL A 20 2.73 -4.57 20.95
C VAL A 20 4.15 -4.01 20.50
N LEU A 21 4.54 -2.75 20.17
CA LEU A 21 4.16 -1.30 20.42
C LEU A 21 4.85 -0.24 19.46
N TRP A 22 4.13 0.81 18.98
CA TRP A 22 4.46 1.89 17.97
C TRP A 22 5.94 2.18 17.53
N LYS A 23 6.32 1.79 16.29
CA LYS A 23 7.51 2.29 15.52
C LYS A 23 7.38 2.29 13.96
N VAL A 24 6.17 2.20 13.40
CA VAL A 24 5.93 1.49 12.12
C VAL A 24 6.56 2.10 10.86
N THR A 25 6.17 3.33 10.49
CA THR A 25 6.43 3.88 9.15
C THR A 25 7.91 3.94 8.76
N PRO A 26 8.86 4.32 9.64
CA PRO A 26 10.28 4.31 9.31
C PRO A 26 10.83 2.92 8.97
N LEU A 27 10.42 1.88 9.72
CA LEU A 27 10.86 0.51 9.49
C LEU A 27 10.27 -0.04 8.19
N PHE A 28 8.96 0.16 7.97
CA PHE A 28 8.30 -0.28 6.73
C PHE A 28 8.86 0.44 5.49
N ALA A 29 9.17 1.74 5.59
CA ALA A 29 9.86 2.47 4.53
C ALA A 29 11.28 1.92 4.25
N GLU A 30 12.03 1.51 5.28
CA GLU A 30 13.31 0.81 5.09
C GLU A 30 13.13 -0.51 4.31
N TRP A 31 12.12 -1.31 4.68
CA TRP A 31 11.78 -2.55 3.98
C TRP A 31 11.35 -2.32 2.52
N LEU A 32 10.52 -1.31 2.23
CA LEU A 32 10.12 -0.90 0.88
C LEU A 32 11.31 -0.38 0.06
N SER A 33 12.29 0.26 0.70
CA SER A 33 13.51 0.75 0.04
C SER A 33 14.47 -0.38 -0.36
N SER A 34 14.34 -1.57 0.23
CA SER A 34 15.26 -2.69 0.03
C SER A 34 15.38 -3.08 -1.46
N PRO A 35 16.61 -3.28 -1.98
CA PRO A 35 16.81 -3.73 -3.36
C PRO A 35 16.26 -5.14 -3.60
N THR A 36 16.11 -5.95 -2.53
CA THR A 36 15.57 -7.32 -2.59
C THR A 36 14.10 -7.42 -2.16
N ASN A 37 13.40 -6.29 -1.97
CA ASN A 37 11.99 -6.28 -1.55
C ASN A 37 11.12 -7.10 -2.54
N PRO A 38 10.30 -8.05 -2.05
CA PRO A 38 9.57 -9.01 -2.88
C PRO A 38 8.59 -8.36 -3.86
N LEU A 39 8.03 -7.19 -3.54
CA LEU A 39 7.12 -6.45 -4.43
C LEU A 39 7.79 -6.04 -5.74
N PHE A 40 9.12 -5.83 -5.73
CA PHE A 40 9.88 -5.43 -6.91
C PHE A 40 10.66 -6.58 -7.56
N THR A 41 11.14 -7.56 -6.79
CA THR A 41 11.91 -8.70 -7.34
C THR A 41 11.01 -9.74 -8.02
N SER A 42 9.74 -9.85 -7.63
CA SER A 42 8.70 -10.58 -8.38
C SER A 42 8.20 -9.81 -9.60
N GLY A 43 8.36 -8.49 -9.65
CA GLY A 43 7.80 -7.65 -10.70
C GLY A 43 6.29 -7.40 -10.60
N ILE A 44 5.68 -7.50 -9.40
CA ILE A 44 4.39 -6.85 -9.12
C ILE A 44 4.51 -5.35 -9.43
N LEU A 45 5.50 -4.71 -8.79
CA LEU A 45 5.78 -3.30 -8.95
C LEU A 45 6.90 -3.07 -9.96
N THR A 46 6.60 -2.20 -10.92
CA THR A 46 7.48 -1.86 -12.04
C THR A 46 7.58 -0.34 -12.16
N SER A 47 8.47 0.16 -13.04
CA SER A 47 8.61 1.60 -13.30
C SER A 47 7.37 2.27 -13.92
N SER A 48 6.36 1.50 -14.34
CA SER A 48 5.06 2.00 -14.81
C SER A 48 3.96 1.96 -13.74
N SER A 49 4.19 1.31 -12.60
CA SER A 49 3.14 1.06 -11.61
C SER A 49 2.66 2.33 -10.88
N THR A 50 1.43 2.27 -10.38
CA THR A 50 0.74 3.32 -9.63
C THR A 50 0.30 2.76 -8.27
N VAL A 51 0.70 3.43 -7.19
CA VAL A 51 0.49 2.99 -5.80
C VAL A 51 -0.37 3.99 -5.04
N LEU A 52 -1.30 3.50 -4.22
CA LEU A 52 -2.05 4.28 -3.22
C LEU A 52 -1.49 4.02 -1.83
N GLU A 53 -1.37 5.06 -0.99
CA GLU A 53 -1.16 4.95 0.45
C GLU A 53 -2.38 5.51 1.19
N LEU A 54 -3.09 4.64 1.92
CA LEU A 54 -4.19 4.99 2.82
C LEU A 54 -3.64 5.36 4.19
N GLY A 55 -4.08 6.48 4.76
CA GLY A 55 -3.69 6.92 6.09
C GLY A 55 -2.21 7.32 6.19
N CYS A 56 -1.71 8.07 5.20
CA CYS A 56 -0.29 8.42 5.12
C CYS A 56 0.21 9.33 6.27
N GLY A 57 -0.70 9.90 7.06
CA GLY A 57 -0.41 10.91 8.07
C GLY A 57 0.31 12.11 7.48
N ILE A 58 1.27 12.66 8.25
CA ILE A 58 2.06 13.83 7.84
C ILE A 58 3.45 13.48 7.25
N SER A 59 3.85 12.20 7.31
CA SER A 59 5.25 11.77 7.12
C SER A 59 5.36 10.73 5.99
N PRO A 60 5.44 11.16 4.72
CA PRO A 60 5.34 10.29 3.54
C PRO A 60 6.62 9.46 3.26
N LEU A 61 7.09 8.72 4.26
CA LEU A 61 8.33 7.93 4.20
C LEU A 61 8.24 6.77 3.20
N ASN A 62 7.08 6.12 3.10
CA ASN A 62 6.82 5.05 2.15
C ASN A 62 6.86 5.58 0.70
N ALA A 63 6.29 6.78 0.44
CA ALA A 63 6.43 7.47 -0.84
C ALA A 63 7.91 7.75 -1.18
N PHE A 64 8.72 8.24 -0.24
CA PHE A 64 10.15 8.44 -0.48
C PHE A 64 10.90 7.13 -0.76
N ALA A 65 10.52 6.02 -0.13
CA ALA A 65 11.11 4.71 -0.39
C ALA A 65 10.76 4.16 -1.79
N MET A 66 9.56 4.45 -2.31
CA MET A 66 9.03 3.81 -3.53
C MET A 66 9.08 4.69 -4.79
N ALA A 67 8.93 6.02 -4.68
CA ALA A 67 8.66 6.90 -5.84
C ALA A 67 9.78 6.97 -6.90
N GLN A 68 10.99 6.47 -6.64
CA GLN A 68 12.04 6.35 -7.67
C GLN A 68 12.05 5.00 -8.41
N ARG A 69 11.11 4.10 -8.07
CA ARG A 69 10.98 2.73 -8.58
C ARG A 69 9.69 2.50 -9.38
N ILE A 70 8.73 3.42 -9.29
CA ILE A 70 7.38 3.36 -9.90
C ILE A 70 7.05 4.66 -10.66
N SER A 71 5.87 4.78 -11.27
CA SER A 71 5.45 5.99 -12.01
C SER A 71 4.77 7.02 -11.10
N HIS A 72 3.67 6.63 -10.43
CA HIS A 72 2.84 7.51 -9.60
C HIS A 72 2.69 6.95 -8.18
N TYR A 73 2.70 7.83 -7.19
CA TYR A 73 2.44 7.49 -5.79
C TYR A 73 1.40 8.46 -5.24
N VAL A 74 0.21 7.96 -4.89
CA VAL A 74 -0.88 8.76 -4.33
C VAL A 74 -0.89 8.58 -2.82
N LEU A 75 -0.55 9.64 -2.09
CA LEU A 75 -0.78 9.77 -0.66
C LEU A 75 -2.24 10.13 -0.42
N SER A 76 -2.89 9.47 0.54
CA SER A 76 -4.26 9.80 0.95
C SER A 76 -4.48 9.68 2.46
N ASP A 77 -5.28 10.61 2.97
CA ASP A 77 -5.65 10.81 4.37
C ASP A 77 -6.77 11.88 4.42
N GLN A 78 -7.26 12.26 5.59
CA GLN A 78 -8.21 13.37 5.74
C GLN A 78 -7.58 14.73 5.37
N ASP A 79 -8.40 15.71 4.99
CA ASP A 79 -7.95 16.98 4.39
C ASP A 79 -6.96 17.78 5.27
N TYR A 80 -7.13 17.71 6.59
CA TYR A 80 -6.36 18.50 7.55
C TYR A 80 -4.85 18.22 7.54
N VAL A 81 -4.40 17.03 7.10
CA VAL A 81 -2.95 16.73 6.98
C VAL A 81 -2.31 17.36 5.75
N GLN A 82 -3.09 17.70 4.72
CA GLN A 82 -2.59 18.09 3.38
C GLN A 82 -1.49 19.15 3.43
N LYS A 83 -1.66 20.17 4.30
CA LYS A 83 -0.71 21.26 4.49
C LYS A 83 0.63 20.79 5.05
N LEU A 84 0.62 19.85 5.99
CA LEU A 84 1.81 19.28 6.62
C LEU A 84 2.50 18.28 5.69
N VAL A 85 1.73 17.46 4.96
CA VAL A 85 2.27 16.58 3.90
C VAL A 85 2.99 17.41 2.83
N ALA A 86 2.37 18.47 2.30
CA ALA A 86 2.99 19.35 1.31
C ALA A 86 4.27 20.03 1.82
N GLN A 87 4.28 20.46 3.09
CA GLN A 87 5.50 20.98 3.74
C GLN A 87 6.59 19.91 3.83
N ASN A 88 6.28 18.68 4.27
CA ASN A 88 7.27 17.62 4.41
C ASN A 88 7.78 17.07 3.06
N LEU A 89 6.93 17.03 2.01
CA LEU A 89 7.35 16.73 0.64
C LEU A 89 8.30 17.81 0.10
N SER A 90 7.98 19.09 0.26
CA SER A 90 8.85 20.17 -0.23
C SER A 90 10.21 20.23 0.49
N ALA A 91 10.21 20.01 1.82
CA ALA A 91 11.43 19.98 2.63
C ALA A 91 12.35 18.81 2.29
N ASN A 92 11.79 17.65 1.95
CA ASN A 92 12.51 16.41 1.62
C ASN A 92 12.47 16.13 0.11
N SER A 93 12.92 17.10 -0.68
CA SER A 93 12.99 16.98 -2.14
C SER A 93 13.84 15.78 -2.57
N MET A 94 13.21 14.79 -3.23
CA MET A 94 13.88 13.57 -3.70
C MET A 94 15.04 13.90 -4.65
N PRO A 95 16.20 13.20 -4.54
CA PRO A 95 17.38 13.51 -5.32
C PRO A 95 17.19 13.18 -6.81
N VAL A 96 16.83 14.21 -7.59
CA VAL A 96 16.56 14.10 -9.03
C VAL A 96 17.72 13.38 -9.75
N ARG A 97 17.41 12.23 -10.35
CA ARG A 97 18.33 11.47 -11.21
C ARG A 97 18.84 12.34 -12.36
N LYS A 98 20.06 12.87 -12.23
CA LYS A 98 20.72 13.68 -13.27
C LYS A 98 20.75 12.89 -14.60
N PRO A 99 20.07 13.34 -15.67
CA PRO A 99 20.05 12.60 -16.93
C PRO A 99 21.43 12.62 -17.58
N LYS A 100 21.95 11.44 -17.95
CA LYS A 100 23.23 11.28 -18.67
C LYS A 100 23.12 11.50 -20.18
N SER A 101 21.98 11.96 -20.70
CA SER A 101 21.73 12.19 -22.13
C SER A 101 20.81 13.39 -22.35
N LYS A 102 20.85 14.00 -23.54
CA LYS A 102 20.01 15.15 -23.93
C LYS A 102 18.59 14.75 -24.37
N ALA A 103 17.98 13.79 -23.69
CA ALA A 103 16.55 13.52 -23.81
C ALA A 103 15.75 14.46 -22.88
N LYS A 104 14.43 14.55 -23.07
CA LYS A 104 13.55 15.31 -22.16
C LYS A 104 13.70 14.78 -20.72
N PRO A 105 13.61 15.65 -19.69
CA PRO A 105 13.68 15.20 -18.31
C PRO A 105 12.50 14.28 -18.01
N LEU A 106 12.77 13.02 -17.70
CA LEU A 106 11.78 12.12 -17.13
C LEU A 106 11.55 12.55 -15.67
N GLN A 107 10.30 12.85 -15.32
CA GLN A 107 9.96 13.33 -13.98
C GLN A 107 10.24 12.23 -12.95
N THR A 108 10.83 12.59 -11.80
CA THR A 108 11.36 11.63 -10.83
C THR A 108 10.35 11.32 -9.73
N GLY A 109 9.33 10.54 -10.06
CA GLY A 109 8.29 10.08 -9.15
C GLY A 109 7.19 11.12 -8.94
N ASP A 110 6.00 10.86 -9.49
CA ASP A 110 4.86 11.75 -9.35
C ASP A 110 4.13 11.46 -8.02
N VAL A 111 4.63 12.08 -6.95
CA VAL A 111 4.06 11.95 -5.60
C VAL A 111 2.93 12.98 -5.44
N LEU A 112 1.70 12.50 -5.49
CA LEU A 112 0.48 13.28 -5.37
C LEU A 112 -0.11 13.12 -3.97
N PHE A 113 -0.82 14.14 -3.46
CA PHE A 113 -1.72 13.98 -2.30
C PHE A 113 -3.17 14.18 -2.76
N ARG A 114 -4.06 13.29 -2.33
CA ARG A 114 -5.51 13.40 -2.50
C ARG A 114 -6.20 13.17 -1.16
N PRO A 115 -7.09 14.06 -0.71
CA PRO A 115 -7.89 13.77 0.48
C PRO A 115 -8.79 12.55 0.22
N LEU A 116 -8.98 11.73 1.25
CA LEU A 116 -9.90 10.60 1.26
C LEU A 116 -10.29 10.28 2.71
N ASP A 117 -11.51 10.62 3.11
CA ASP A 117 -12.11 10.19 4.36
C ASP A 117 -12.89 8.88 4.16
N TRP A 118 -12.39 7.78 4.74
CA TRP A 118 -12.98 6.44 4.58
C TRP A 118 -14.44 6.37 5.04
N GLU A 119 -14.88 7.25 5.94
CA GLU A 119 -16.26 7.26 6.44
C GLU A 119 -17.22 8.07 5.55
N GLN A 120 -16.72 8.93 4.66
CA GLN A 120 -17.53 9.96 3.97
C GLN A 120 -17.35 10.04 2.44
N ASP A 121 -16.18 9.68 1.90
CA ASP A 121 -15.84 9.86 0.48
C ASP A 121 -16.06 8.60 -0.36
N GLU A 122 -16.51 8.77 -1.62
CA GLU A 122 -16.59 7.68 -2.60
C GLU A 122 -15.25 7.47 -3.33
N VAL A 123 -14.76 6.23 -3.35
CA VAL A 123 -13.58 5.85 -4.15
C VAL A 123 -13.93 5.86 -5.64
N THR A 124 -13.40 6.86 -6.36
CA THR A 124 -13.61 7.02 -7.81
C THR A 124 -12.30 6.91 -8.59
N PRO A 125 -12.33 6.64 -9.92
CA PRO A 125 -11.12 6.65 -10.77
C PRO A 125 -10.30 7.95 -10.71
N SER A 126 -10.91 9.07 -10.29
CA SER A 126 -10.19 10.33 -10.09
C SER A 126 -9.11 10.25 -9.01
N LEU A 127 -9.21 9.30 -8.08
CA LEU A 127 -8.21 8.98 -7.06
C LEU A 127 -6.90 8.45 -7.68
N ALA A 128 -6.96 7.73 -8.81
CA ALA A 128 -5.81 7.13 -9.50
C ALA A 128 -5.15 8.05 -10.54
N ALA A 129 -5.85 9.09 -11.01
CA ALA A 129 -5.40 9.92 -12.13
C ALA A 129 -3.94 10.43 -11.97
N PRO A 130 -3.09 10.39 -13.01
CA PRO A 130 -3.42 10.15 -14.42
C PRO A 130 -3.58 8.67 -14.82
N ALA A 131 -3.39 7.71 -13.91
CA ALA A 131 -3.73 6.31 -14.15
C ALA A 131 -5.25 6.06 -14.05
N ALA A 132 -5.72 4.90 -14.51
CA ALA A 132 -7.11 4.48 -14.39
C ALA A 132 -7.41 3.83 -13.02
N SER A 133 -6.44 3.13 -12.45
CA SER A 133 -6.53 2.44 -11.16
C SER A 133 -5.13 2.28 -10.52
N PHE A 134 -4.96 1.31 -9.61
CA PHE A 134 -3.72 1.05 -8.87
C PHE A 134 -3.27 -0.40 -9.02
N ASP A 135 -1.96 -0.64 -9.06
CA ASP A 135 -1.36 -1.97 -8.94
C ASP A 135 -1.31 -2.44 -7.47
N LEU A 136 -1.22 -1.49 -6.54
CA LEU A 136 -1.08 -1.78 -5.11
C LEU A 136 -1.68 -0.66 -4.25
N VAL A 137 -2.43 -1.05 -3.23
CA VAL A 137 -2.85 -0.22 -2.09
C VAL A 137 -1.97 -0.57 -0.90
N LEU A 138 -1.49 0.45 -0.20
CA LEU A 138 -0.61 0.35 0.95
C LEU A 138 -1.28 1.01 2.15
N ALA A 139 -1.19 0.39 3.32
CA ALA A 139 -1.64 1.00 4.57
C ALA A 139 -0.66 0.63 5.68
N THR A 140 -0.33 1.60 6.53
CA THR A 140 0.75 1.47 7.52
C THR A 140 0.26 1.95 8.87
N ASP A 141 0.07 1.01 9.79
CA ASP A 141 -0.43 1.26 11.16
C ASP A 141 -1.87 1.79 11.28
N CYS A 142 -2.69 1.56 10.25
CA CYS A 142 -4.05 2.11 10.15
C CYS A 142 -5.11 1.40 11.01
N VAL A 143 -4.80 0.26 11.64
CA VAL A 143 -5.79 -0.58 12.37
C VAL A 143 -5.64 -0.35 13.88
N PHE A 144 -6.29 0.72 14.35
CA PHE A 144 -6.27 1.12 15.76
C PHE A 144 -7.63 1.60 16.32
N ASN A 145 -8.65 1.77 15.47
CA ASN A 145 -9.97 2.26 15.86
C ASN A 145 -11.07 1.33 15.29
N TYR A 146 -11.84 0.70 16.18
CA TYR A 146 -12.94 -0.21 15.84
C TYR A 146 -13.97 0.42 14.89
N ALA A 147 -14.23 1.73 15.00
CA ALA A 147 -15.19 2.43 14.14
C ALA A 147 -14.71 2.54 12.68
N LEU A 148 -13.39 2.58 12.45
CA LEU A 148 -12.80 2.72 11.12
C LEU A 148 -12.59 1.39 10.40
N VAL A 149 -12.82 0.24 11.04
CA VAL A 149 -12.52 -1.07 10.43
C VAL A 149 -13.34 -1.33 9.17
N GLU A 150 -14.66 -1.22 9.24
CA GLU A 150 -15.55 -1.41 8.08
C GLU A 150 -15.30 -0.34 6.99
N PRO A 151 -15.26 0.97 7.30
CA PRO A 151 -14.83 2.03 6.36
C PRO A 151 -13.50 1.74 5.63
N PHE A 152 -12.48 1.30 6.37
CA PHE A 152 -11.15 1.02 5.84
C PHE A 152 -11.13 -0.22 4.94
N VAL A 153 -11.81 -1.31 5.34
CA VAL A 153 -11.93 -2.53 4.53
C VAL A 153 -12.74 -2.26 3.27
N GLN A 154 -13.85 -1.51 3.36
CA GLN A 154 -14.65 -1.13 2.19
C GLN A 154 -13.86 -0.21 1.24
N THR A 155 -13.11 0.76 1.76
CA THR A 155 -12.17 1.57 0.96
C THR A 155 -11.17 0.69 0.20
N CYS A 156 -10.58 -0.33 0.86
CA CYS A 156 -9.69 -1.29 0.20
C CYS A 156 -10.40 -2.08 -0.91
N VAL A 157 -11.65 -2.51 -0.68
CA VAL A 157 -12.47 -3.22 -1.67
C VAL A 157 -12.70 -2.35 -2.91
N ASP A 158 -13.15 -1.11 -2.73
CA ASP A 158 -13.52 -0.25 -3.85
C ASP A 158 -12.31 0.19 -4.67
N VAL A 159 -11.16 0.43 -4.05
CA VAL A 159 -9.91 0.72 -4.78
C VAL A 159 -9.47 -0.48 -5.60
N CYS A 160 -9.56 -1.71 -5.05
CA CYS A 160 -9.26 -2.92 -5.81
C CYS A 160 -10.29 -3.19 -6.92
N ALA A 161 -11.56 -2.82 -6.71
CA ALA A 161 -12.61 -2.93 -7.70
C ALA A 161 -12.40 -1.99 -8.91
N LEU A 162 -11.74 -0.83 -8.74
CA LEU A 162 -11.30 -0.01 -9.88
C LEU A 162 -10.36 -0.80 -10.80
N ARG A 163 -9.38 -1.52 -10.24
CA ARG A 163 -8.43 -2.33 -11.00
C ARG A 163 -9.06 -3.55 -11.64
N ARG A 164 -10.00 -4.21 -10.95
CA ARG A 164 -10.81 -5.31 -11.52
C ARG A 164 -11.56 -4.83 -12.77
N ARG A 165 -12.30 -3.71 -12.68
CA ARG A 165 -13.04 -3.13 -13.82
C ARG A 165 -12.15 -2.82 -15.01
N GLU A 166 -10.96 -2.25 -14.77
CA GLU A 166 -9.98 -1.97 -15.85
C GLU A 166 -9.54 -3.24 -16.59
N VAL A 167 -9.33 -4.36 -15.88
CA VAL A 167 -8.96 -5.65 -16.46
C VAL A 167 -10.15 -6.32 -17.16
N ASP A 168 -11.36 -6.26 -16.56
CA ASP A 168 -12.60 -6.80 -17.14
C ASP A 168 -12.98 -6.09 -18.45
N ASP A 169 -12.75 -4.76 -18.54
CA ASP A 169 -12.93 -3.95 -19.76
C ASP A 169 -11.84 -4.20 -20.83
N GLY A 170 -10.90 -5.14 -20.58
CA GLY A 170 -9.86 -5.57 -21.53
C GLY A 170 -8.51 -4.88 -21.36
N GLY A 171 -8.25 -4.24 -20.22
CA GLY A 171 -6.93 -3.74 -19.82
C GLY A 171 -5.93 -4.86 -19.50
N ASP A 172 -4.63 -4.54 -19.60
CA ASP A 172 -3.54 -5.48 -19.34
C ASP A 172 -3.04 -5.40 -17.88
N GLY A 173 -2.46 -6.50 -17.39
CA GLY A 173 -1.78 -6.62 -16.09
C GLY A 173 -2.58 -7.37 -15.01
N ALA A 174 -2.06 -7.35 -13.78
CA ALA A 174 -2.57 -8.13 -12.66
C ALA A 174 -3.67 -7.38 -11.86
N ALA A 175 -4.33 -8.11 -10.95
CA ALA A 175 -5.20 -7.55 -9.91
C ALA A 175 -4.42 -6.66 -8.93
N CYS A 176 -5.11 -5.71 -8.30
CA CYS A 176 -4.52 -4.85 -7.28
C CYS A 176 -4.22 -5.65 -6.00
N LEU A 177 -3.05 -5.43 -5.39
CA LEU A 177 -2.72 -5.99 -4.08
C LEU A 177 -2.96 -4.98 -2.96
N CYS A 178 -3.67 -5.37 -1.91
CA CYS A 178 -3.67 -4.63 -0.64
C CYS A 178 -2.51 -5.12 0.23
N VAL A 179 -1.55 -4.26 0.54
CA VAL A 179 -0.41 -4.56 1.42
C VAL A 179 -0.54 -3.77 2.71
N ILE A 180 -0.97 -4.46 3.77
CA ILE A 180 -1.35 -3.87 5.05
C ILE A 180 -0.29 -4.22 6.08
N ALA A 181 0.54 -3.24 6.44
CA ALA A 181 1.56 -3.36 7.48
C ALA A 181 1.00 -2.86 8.81
N GLN A 182 0.95 -3.75 9.80
CA GLN A 182 0.55 -3.42 11.17
C GLN A 182 1.65 -3.84 12.13
N GLN A 183 1.77 -3.11 13.23
CA GLN A 183 2.25 -3.73 14.45
C GLN A 183 1.04 -4.38 15.11
N LEU A 184 1.17 -5.62 15.56
CA LEU A 184 0.20 -6.16 16.52
C LEU A 184 0.29 -5.29 17.80
N ARG A 185 -0.83 -5.08 18.54
CA ARG A 185 -0.89 -4.21 19.76
C ARG A 185 -2.17 -4.38 20.57
N ASN A 186 -3.30 -4.33 19.87
CA ASN A 186 -4.64 -4.54 20.41
C ASN A 186 -5.22 -5.64 19.53
N ASP A 187 -5.32 -6.80 20.14
CA ASP A 187 -5.52 -8.04 19.41
C ASP A 187 -7.02 -8.27 19.14
N GLU A 188 -7.91 -7.48 19.75
CA GLU A 188 -9.34 -7.41 19.40
C GLU A 188 -9.58 -6.57 18.15
N VAL A 189 -9.06 -5.33 18.07
CA VAL A 189 -9.27 -4.48 16.89
C VAL A 189 -8.54 -5.04 15.67
N PHE A 190 -7.38 -5.69 15.90
CA PHE A 190 -6.69 -6.43 14.87
C PHE A 190 -7.48 -7.67 14.39
N ARG A 191 -7.99 -8.52 15.30
CA ARG A 191 -8.84 -9.67 14.91
C ARG A 191 -10.12 -9.24 14.19
N LEU A 192 -10.78 -8.16 14.65
CA LEU A 192 -11.96 -7.59 13.99
C LEU A 192 -11.64 -7.14 12.56
N TRP A 193 -10.53 -6.43 12.36
CA TRP A 193 -10.06 -6.05 11.03
C TRP A 193 -9.71 -7.27 10.17
N LEU A 194 -8.93 -8.22 10.69
CA LEU A 194 -8.50 -9.38 9.91
C LEU A 194 -9.70 -10.23 9.48
N SER A 195 -10.69 -10.42 10.35
CA SER A 195 -11.97 -11.08 10.00
C SER A 195 -12.72 -10.34 8.89
N ALA A 196 -12.96 -9.03 9.05
CA ALA A 196 -13.67 -8.24 8.05
C ALA A 196 -12.92 -8.18 6.70
N PHE A 197 -11.58 -8.17 6.75
CA PHE A 197 -10.72 -8.19 5.57
C PHE A 197 -10.73 -9.56 4.89
N MET A 198 -10.65 -10.68 5.63
CA MET A 198 -10.73 -12.04 5.08
C MET A 198 -12.10 -12.34 4.45
N ASP A 199 -13.19 -11.75 4.92
CA ASP A 199 -14.52 -11.83 4.29
C ASP A 199 -14.54 -11.24 2.85
N LYS A 200 -13.61 -10.34 2.52
CA LYS A 200 -13.54 -9.67 1.19
C LYS A 200 -12.32 -10.08 0.37
N PHE A 201 -11.22 -10.46 1.01
CA PHE A 201 -9.92 -10.74 0.38
C PHE A 201 -9.50 -12.19 0.63
N ASN A 202 -8.76 -12.78 -0.31
CA ASN A 202 -7.86 -13.88 -0.01
C ASN A 202 -6.61 -13.24 0.62
N VAL A 203 -6.17 -13.72 1.79
CA VAL A 203 -5.19 -13.00 2.64
C VAL A 203 -4.04 -13.93 3.01
N TRP A 204 -2.82 -13.40 2.93
CA TRP A 204 -1.59 -14.13 3.29
C TRP A 204 -0.68 -13.28 4.17
N ARG A 205 0.07 -13.94 5.06
CA ARG A 205 1.20 -13.33 5.79
C ARG A 205 2.46 -13.34 4.92
N VAL A 206 3.20 -12.24 4.92
CA VAL A 206 4.57 -12.21 4.37
C VAL A 206 5.51 -12.91 5.35
N LYS A 207 6.30 -13.86 4.85
CA LYS A 207 7.28 -14.62 5.64
C LYS A 207 8.21 -13.72 6.45
N GLY A 208 8.40 -14.04 7.74
CA GLY A 208 9.25 -13.26 8.66
C GLY A 208 10.67 -13.01 8.14
N GLU A 209 11.28 -14.04 7.53
CA GLU A 209 12.60 -13.96 6.86
C GLU A 209 12.70 -12.85 5.79
N LEU A 210 11.57 -12.53 5.12
CA LEU A 210 11.49 -11.47 4.11
C LEU A 210 11.25 -10.08 4.71
N LEU A 211 10.78 -10.01 5.96
CA LEU A 211 10.54 -8.78 6.72
C LEU A 211 11.81 -8.30 7.45
N GLY A 212 12.66 -9.23 7.90
CA GLY A 212 14.04 -8.98 8.32
C GLY A 212 14.18 -8.16 9.61
N ALA A 213 14.17 -6.83 9.50
CA ALA A 213 14.17 -5.94 10.67
C ALA A 213 12.75 -5.83 11.28
N LEU A 214 11.71 -5.82 10.43
CA LEU A 214 10.32 -5.64 10.86
C LEU A 214 9.86 -6.72 11.82
N GLU A 215 10.09 -8.00 11.49
CA GLU A 215 9.70 -9.14 12.32
C GLU A 215 10.15 -8.98 13.78
N ARG A 216 11.35 -8.41 14.00
CA ARG A 216 11.99 -8.26 15.32
C ARG A 216 11.39 -7.16 16.19
N ASP A 217 10.67 -6.22 15.59
CA ASP A 217 9.95 -5.14 16.28
C ASP A 217 8.43 -5.40 16.34
N GLY A 218 7.97 -6.64 16.09
CA GLY A 218 6.56 -7.04 16.23
C GLY A 218 5.68 -6.71 15.02
N PHE A 219 6.27 -6.60 13.82
CA PHE A 219 5.54 -6.26 12.61
C PHE A 219 5.03 -7.47 11.84
N VAL A 220 3.79 -7.32 11.36
CA VAL A 220 3.13 -8.22 10.42
C VAL A 220 2.76 -7.45 9.16
N VAL A 221 3.00 -8.05 8.00
CA VAL A 221 2.58 -7.52 6.70
C VAL A 221 1.66 -8.55 6.07
N HIS A 222 0.44 -8.11 5.77
CA HIS A 222 -0.57 -8.91 5.09
C HIS A 222 -0.67 -8.50 3.64
N VAL A 223 -0.78 -9.47 2.74
CA VAL A 223 -1.10 -9.26 1.33
C VAL A 223 -2.52 -9.78 1.10
N GLY A 224 -3.40 -8.92 0.59
CA GLY A 224 -4.77 -9.25 0.21
C GLY A 224 -4.99 -9.13 -1.30
N VAL A 225 -5.67 -10.12 -1.89
CA VAL A 225 -6.24 -10.06 -3.25
C VAL A 225 -7.75 -10.12 -3.14
N LEU A 226 -8.47 -9.16 -3.74
CA LEU A 226 -9.92 -9.07 -3.63
C LEU A 226 -10.60 -10.34 -4.17
N ARG A 227 -11.47 -10.98 -3.38
CA ARG A 227 -12.24 -12.16 -3.79
C ARG A 227 -13.16 -11.81 -4.97
N ASP A 228 -13.42 -12.79 -5.82
CA ASP A 228 -14.47 -12.65 -6.85
C ASP A 228 -15.85 -12.72 -6.18
N THR A 229 -16.80 -11.91 -6.68
CA THR A 229 -18.19 -11.95 -6.20
C THR A 229 -18.89 -13.18 -6.77
N THR A 230 -19.08 -14.18 -5.92
CA THR A 230 -19.90 -15.37 -6.15
C THR A 230 -21.39 -15.06 -6.20
#